data_AF-A0A2E7URD4-F1
#
_entry.id   AF-A0A2E7URD4-F1
#
_cell.length_a   1.000
_cell.length_b   1.000
_cell.length_c   1.000
_cell.angle_alpha   90.00
_cell.angle_beta   90.00
_cell.angle_gamma   90.00
#
_symmetry.space_group_name_H-M   'P 1'
#
loop_
_entity.id
_entity.type
_entity.pdbx_description
1 polymer ?
#
loop_
_entity_poly.entity_id
_entity_poly.type
_entity_poly.pdbx_seq_one_letter_code
_entity_poly.pdbx_strand_id
1 'polypeptide(L)'
;MMPSTKAAAAPDRFWRVGWLVLLPALLLGCTATKSTVYFAKAEQALYEARVLEAEVWAPYMWTRANETMKKSREEWAYADFGAAEQLAIEAAELAERATKRAQDNRATGVIPGQMRELPTAAAPASAPATSAPAEAPVTNPTPTPWGG
;
A
#
# COMPACT_ATOMS: atom_id res chain seq x y z
N MET A 1 -31.01 -56.22 -51.02
CA MET A 1 -30.57 -55.80 -49.67
C MET A 1 -29.15 -55.30 -49.76
N MET A 2 -28.95 -53.98 -49.73
CA MET A 2 -27.64 -53.33 -49.65
C MET A 2 -27.67 -52.37 -48.44
N PRO A 3 -26.67 -52.38 -47.55
CA PRO A 3 -26.61 -51.45 -46.44
C PRO A 3 -26.13 -50.07 -46.91
N SER A 4 -26.94 -49.06 -46.61
CA SER A 4 -26.61 -47.65 -46.73
C SER A 4 -25.63 -47.26 -45.62
N THR A 5 -24.43 -46.84 -46.00
CA THR A 5 -23.44 -46.29 -45.07
C THR A 5 -23.64 -44.78 -44.96
N LYS A 6 -24.09 -44.34 -43.78
CA LYS A 6 -24.16 -42.92 -43.40
C LYS A 6 -22.75 -42.36 -43.25
N ALA A 7 -22.44 -41.30 -43.99
CA ALA A 7 -21.25 -40.49 -43.80
C ALA A 7 -21.35 -39.71 -42.47
N ALA A 8 -20.42 -39.96 -41.55
CA ALA A 8 -20.28 -39.19 -40.32
C ALA A 8 -19.54 -37.88 -40.63
N ALA A 9 -20.22 -36.74 -40.48
CA ALA A 9 -19.62 -35.41 -40.57
C ALA A 9 -18.75 -35.15 -39.34
N ALA A 10 -17.50 -34.75 -39.56
CA ALA A 10 -16.54 -34.41 -38.50
C ALA A 10 -16.77 -32.99 -37.96
N PRO A 11 -17.06 -32.78 -36.65
CA PRO A 11 -17.19 -31.45 -36.06
C PRO A 11 -15.92 -31.04 -35.28
N ASP A 12 -14.72 -31.27 -35.82
CA ASP A 12 -13.49 -31.19 -34.99
C ASP A 12 -12.84 -29.80 -35.01
N ARG A 13 -13.17 -28.98 -36.02
CA ARG A 13 -12.49 -27.70 -36.26
C ARG A 13 -12.99 -26.56 -35.38
N PHE A 14 -14.30 -26.51 -35.11
CA PHE A 14 -14.89 -25.46 -34.26
C PHE A 14 -14.52 -25.63 -32.79
N TRP A 15 -14.37 -26.86 -32.30
CA TRP A 15 -13.92 -27.14 -30.93
C TRP A 15 -12.45 -26.75 -30.73
N ARG A 16 -11.59 -27.08 -31.71
CA ARG A 16 -10.17 -26.72 -31.65
C ARG A 16 -9.92 -25.22 -31.70
N VAL A 17 -10.67 -24.47 -32.50
CA VAL A 17 -10.57 -23.00 -32.58
C VAL A 17 -11.15 -22.35 -31.31
N GLY A 18 -12.27 -22.87 -30.79
CA GLY A 18 -12.82 -22.41 -29.50
C GLY A 18 -11.82 -22.58 -28.36
N TRP A 19 -11.14 -23.73 -28.28
CA TRP A 19 -10.11 -23.98 -27.28
C TRP A 19 -8.87 -23.10 -27.46
N LEU A 20 -8.46 -22.82 -28.70
CA LEU A 20 -7.30 -21.96 -28.99
C LEU A 20 -7.52 -20.50 -28.56
N VAL A 21 -8.76 -20.03 -28.54
CA VAL A 21 -9.13 -18.66 -28.12
C VAL A 21 -9.42 -18.58 -26.62
N LEU A 22 -10.02 -19.63 -26.03
CA LEU A 22 -10.32 -19.65 -24.60
C LEU A 22 -9.05 -19.72 -23.74
N LEU A 23 -8.07 -20.53 -24.13
CA LEU A 23 -6.86 -20.78 -23.35
C LEU A 23 -6.02 -19.52 -23.07
N PRO A 24 -5.74 -18.62 -24.04
CA PRO A 24 -5.04 -17.37 -23.77
C PRO A 24 -5.88 -16.36 -22.96
N ALA A 25 -7.22 -16.37 -23.10
CA ALA A 25 -8.09 -15.49 -22.30
C ALA A 25 -8.05 -15.85 -20.81
N LEU A 26 -7.93 -17.13 -20.45
CA LEU A 26 -7.74 -17.56 -19.06
C LEU A 26 -6.37 -17.16 -18.49
N LEU A 27 -5.33 -17.08 -19.32
CA LEU A 27 -3.98 -16.71 -18.88
C LEU A 27 -3.83 -15.21 -18.60
N LEU A 28 -4.61 -14.35 -19.26
CA LEU A 28 -4.62 -12.90 -19.03
C LEU A 28 -5.30 -12.48 -17.71
N GLY A 29 -6.02 -13.38 -17.04
CA GLY A 29 -6.65 -13.12 -15.74
C GLY A 29 -5.72 -13.25 -14.51
N CYS A 30 -4.46 -13.62 -14.69
CA CYS A 30 -3.57 -14.02 -13.58
C CYS A 30 -2.83 -12.85 -12.88
N THR A 31 -3.13 -11.60 -13.21
CA THR A 31 -2.50 -10.41 -12.60
C THR A 31 -3.27 -9.92 -11.38
N ALA A 32 -4.61 -10.01 -11.39
CA ALA A 32 -5.46 -9.60 -10.28
C ALA A 32 -5.24 -10.44 -9.01
N THR A 33 -4.69 -11.65 -9.14
CA THR A 33 -4.39 -12.53 -8.00
C THR A 33 -3.25 -12.00 -7.12
N LYS A 34 -2.28 -11.25 -7.66
CA LYS A 34 -1.13 -10.80 -6.86
C LYS A 34 -1.53 -9.78 -5.78
N SER A 35 -2.34 -8.79 -6.14
CA SER A 35 -2.79 -7.77 -5.19
C SER A 35 -3.57 -8.40 -4.03
N THR A 36 -4.44 -9.38 -4.31
CA THR A 36 -5.23 -10.06 -3.26
C THR A 36 -4.36 -10.78 -2.21
N VAL A 37 -3.18 -11.29 -2.59
CA VAL A 37 -2.25 -11.92 -1.64
C VAL A 37 -1.68 -10.88 -0.67
N TYR A 38 -1.31 -9.70 -1.17
CA TYR A 38 -0.80 -8.63 -0.31
C TYR A 38 -1.88 -8.03 0.59
N PHE A 39 -3.13 -7.94 0.12
CA PHE A 39 -4.28 -7.61 0.97
C PHE A 39 -4.40 -8.58 2.15
N ALA A 40 -4.41 -9.89 1.89
CA ALA A 40 -4.50 -10.90 2.94
C ALA A 40 -3.32 -10.80 3.92
N LYS A 41 -2.09 -10.59 3.43
CA LYS A 41 -0.92 -10.40 4.29
C LYS A 41 -1.05 -9.16 5.18
N ALA A 42 -1.51 -8.03 4.63
CA ALA A 42 -1.70 -6.80 5.38
C ALA A 42 -2.77 -6.95 6.48
N GLU A 43 -3.88 -7.62 6.17
CA GLU A 43 -4.94 -7.90 7.15
C GLU A 43 -4.46 -8.82 8.27
N GLN A 44 -3.68 -9.86 7.94
CA GLN A 44 -3.06 -10.72 8.94
C GLN A 44 -2.12 -9.92 9.85
N ALA A 45 -1.24 -9.09 9.28
CA ALA A 45 -0.31 -8.27 10.07
C ALA A 45 -1.04 -7.26 10.97
N LEU A 46 -2.13 -6.65 10.48
CA LEU A 46 -3.00 -5.79 11.29
C LEU A 46 -3.70 -6.56 12.42
N TYR A 47 -4.13 -7.79 12.16
CA TYR A 47 -4.71 -8.63 13.19
C TYR A 47 -3.69 -8.96 14.29
N GLU A 48 -2.48 -9.34 13.92
CA GLU A 48 -1.39 -9.61 14.86
C GLU A 48 -1.05 -8.38 15.72
N ALA A 49 -0.96 -7.19 15.10
CA ALA A 49 -0.75 -5.94 15.82
C ALA A 49 -1.91 -5.62 16.79
N ARG A 50 -3.16 -5.90 16.39
CA ARG A 50 -4.34 -5.72 17.25
C ARG A 50 -4.31 -6.62 18.48
N VAL A 51 -3.94 -7.89 18.31
CA VAL A 51 -3.84 -8.86 19.42
C VAL A 51 -2.83 -8.41 20.48
N LEU A 52 -1.82 -7.65 20.08
CA LEU A 52 -0.83 -7.06 20.99
C LEU A 52 -1.19 -5.65 21.46
N GLU A 53 -2.43 -5.21 21.25
CA GLU A 53 -2.92 -3.89 21.65
C GLU A 53 -2.03 -2.77 21.08
N ALA A 54 -1.58 -2.91 19.82
CA ALA A 54 -0.72 -1.91 19.19
C ALA A 54 -1.38 -0.51 19.10
N GLU A 55 -2.70 -0.43 19.21
CA GLU A 55 -3.43 0.85 19.36
C GLU A 55 -3.03 1.62 20.62
N VAL A 56 -2.73 0.90 21.69
CA VAL A 56 -2.30 1.45 22.98
C VAL A 56 -0.79 1.63 22.96
N TRP A 57 -0.05 0.56 22.65
CA TRP A 57 1.41 0.53 22.81
C TRP A 57 2.18 1.12 21.64
N ALA A 58 1.59 1.26 20.45
CA ALA A 58 2.23 1.80 19.24
C ALA A 58 1.26 2.62 18.37
N PRO A 59 0.55 3.61 18.94
CA PRO A 59 -0.64 4.24 18.33
C PRO A 59 -0.35 4.85 16.96
N TYR A 60 0.81 5.48 16.78
CA TYR A 60 1.17 6.12 15.52
C TYR A 60 1.28 5.11 14.37
N MET A 61 2.06 4.03 14.56
CA MET A 61 2.26 3.03 13.51
C MET A 61 0.98 2.24 13.25
N TRP A 62 0.24 1.92 14.31
CA TRP A 62 -1.07 1.27 14.21
C TRP A 62 -2.06 2.10 13.37
N THR A 63 -2.22 3.38 13.70
CA THR A 63 -3.16 4.26 13.00
C THR A 63 -2.75 4.43 11.55
N ARG A 64 -1.46 4.68 11.29
CA ARG A 64 -0.96 4.82 9.92
C ARG A 64 -1.18 3.55 9.11
N ALA A 65 -0.93 2.36 9.68
CA ALA A 65 -1.19 1.08 9.00
C ALA A 65 -2.67 0.93 8.61
N ASN A 66 -3.60 1.29 9.50
CA ASN A 66 -5.03 1.21 9.22
C ASN A 66 -5.47 2.20 8.12
N GLU A 67 -4.99 3.44 8.17
CA GLU A 67 -5.31 4.44 7.14
C GLU A 67 -4.70 4.08 5.78
N THR A 68 -3.45 3.59 5.76
CA THR A 68 -2.83 3.08 4.52
C THR A 68 -3.62 1.89 3.95
N MET A 69 -4.07 0.97 4.81
CA MET A 69 -4.90 -0.16 4.37
C MET A 69 -6.26 0.28 3.84
N LYS A 70 -6.88 1.27 4.47
CA LYS A 70 -8.11 1.89 3.96
C LYS A 70 -7.87 2.53 2.60
N LYS A 71 -6.78 3.28 2.43
CA LYS A 71 -6.39 3.89 1.16
C LYS A 71 -6.13 2.85 0.07
N SER A 72 -5.46 1.75 0.42
CA SER A 72 -5.27 0.61 -0.49
C SER A 72 -6.59 0.07 -1.04
N ARG A 73 -7.62 -0.07 -0.18
CA ARG A 73 -8.97 -0.49 -0.61
C ARG A 73 -9.67 0.52 -1.51
N GLU A 74 -9.44 1.82 -1.29
CA GLU A 74 -9.95 2.87 -2.19
C GLU A 74 -9.35 2.72 -3.60
N GLU A 75 -8.02 2.56 -3.71
CA GLU A 75 -7.36 2.38 -5.01
C GLU A 75 -7.80 1.08 -5.71
N TRP A 76 -8.02 0.01 -4.94
CA TRP A 76 -8.57 -1.23 -5.47
C TRP A 76 -9.97 -1.05 -6.04
N ALA A 77 -10.82 -0.24 -5.39
CA ALA A 77 -12.15 0.10 -5.89
C ALA A 77 -12.10 0.96 -7.17
N TYR A 78 -11.05 1.75 -7.36
CA TYR A 78 -10.78 2.49 -8.62
C TYR A 78 -10.15 1.63 -9.72
N ALA A 79 -9.97 0.32 -9.47
CA ALA A 79 -9.25 -0.61 -10.35
C ALA A 79 -7.78 -0.23 -10.59
N ASP A 80 -7.19 0.62 -9.75
CA ASP A 80 -5.74 0.86 -9.73
C ASP A 80 -5.07 -0.20 -8.84
N PHE A 81 -4.91 -1.40 -9.40
CA PHE A 81 -4.36 -2.54 -8.67
C PHE A 81 -2.88 -2.39 -8.33
N GLY A 82 -2.13 -1.57 -9.09
CA GLY A 82 -0.72 -1.31 -8.83
C GLY A 82 -0.53 -0.44 -7.60
N ALA A 83 -1.28 0.67 -7.50
CA ALA A 83 -1.27 1.52 -6.32
C ALA A 83 -1.82 0.78 -5.09
N ALA A 84 -2.92 0.03 -5.25
CA ALA A 84 -3.49 -0.79 -4.19
C ALA A 84 -2.48 -1.79 -3.62
N GLU A 85 -1.73 -2.49 -4.48
CA GLU A 85 -0.69 -3.45 -4.07
C GLU A 85 0.42 -2.78 -3.26
N GLN A 86 0.96 -1.65 -3.73
CA GLN A 86 2.02 -0.92 -3.02
C GLN A 86 1.57 -0.45 -1.65
N LEU A 87 0.35 0.09 -1.55
CA LEU A 87 -0.23 0.52 -0.29
C LEU A 87 -0.49 -0.66 0.66
N ALA A 88 -0.92 -1.82 0.14
CA ALA A 88 -1.10 -3.02 0.96
C ALA A 88 0.25 -3.52 1.54
N ILE A 89 1.32 -3.47 0.74
CA ILE A 89 2.67 -3.79 1.20
C ILE A 89 3.10 -2.81 2.31
N GLU A 90 2.94 -1.50 2.10
CA GLU A 90 3.27 -0.49 3.12
C GLU A 90 2.45 -0.69 4.40
N ALA A 91 1.16 -0.99 4.28
CA ALA A 91 0.29 -1.27 5.42
C ALA A 91 0.77 -2.49 6.22
N ALA A 92 1.18 -3.57 5.53
CA ALA A 92 1.74 -4.75 6.16
C ALA A 92 3.04 -4.42 6.92
N GLU A 93 3.95 -3.68 6.30
CA GLU A 93 5.21 -3.27 6.96
C GLU A 93 4.97 -2.37 8.18
N LEU A 94 4.02 -1.42 8.08
CA LEU A 94 3.64 -0.56 9.19
C LEU A 94 3.03 -1.36 10.34
N ALA A 95 2.18 -2.34 10.03
CA ALA A 95 1.59 -3.22 11.02
C ALA A 95 2.67 -4.10 11.70
N GLU A 96 3.60 -4.69 10.94
CA GLU A 96 4.73 -5.45 11.51
C GLU A 96 5.61 -4.57 12.42
N ARG A 97 5.87 -3.32 12.04
CA ARG A 97 6.59 -2.35 12.89
C ARG A 97 5.78 -2.01 14.15
N ALA A 98 4.46 -1.85 14.03
CA ALA A 98 3.57 -1.61 15.16
C ALA A 98 3.58 -2.78 16.15
N THR A 99 3.53 -4.03 15.66
CA THR A 99 3.64 -5.27 16.45
C THR A 99 4.94 -5.28 17.26
N LYS A 100 6.10 -5.07 16.61
CA LYS A 100 7.40 -5.03 17.29
C LYS A 100 7.46 -3.92 18.33
N ARG A 101 7.04 -2.71 17.96
CA ARG A 101 7.02 -1.55 18.85
C ARG A 101 6.11 -1.77 20.07
N ALA A 102 4.97 -2.43 19.87
CA ALA A 102 4.04 -2.76 20.94
C ALA A 102 4.65 -3.77 21.92
N GLN A 103 5.32 -4.81 21.41
CA GLN A 103 6.07 -5.77 22.23
C GLN A 103 7.15 -5.08 23.05
N ASP A 104 7.97 -4.24 22.41
CA ASP A 104 9.07 -3.53 23.06
C ASP A 104 8.57 -2.57 24.15
N ASN A 105 7.55 -1.78 23.85
CA ASN A 105 6.99 -0.81 24.80
C ASN A 105 6.31 -1.50 25.98
N ARG A 106 5.61 -2.62 25.73
CA ARG A 106 5.02 -3.44 26.79
C ARG A 106 6.08 -4.07 27.68
N ALA A 107 7.18 -4.57 27.11
CA ALA A 107 8.28 -5.18 27.86
C ALA A 107 9.06 -4.14 28.69
N THR A 108 9.24 -2.93 28.17
CA THR A 108 9.97 -1.84 28.84
C THR A 108 9.11 -1.00 29.79
N GLY A 109 7.79 -1.23 29.82
CA GLY A 109 6.85 -0.48 30.65
C GLY A 109 6.67 0.98 30.22
N VAL A 110 6.96 1.31 28.94
CA VAL A 110 6.72 2.65 28.40
C VAL A 110 5.23 2.93 28.41
N ILE A 111 4.81 3.88 29.24
CA ILE A 111 3.39 4.17 29.42
C ILE A 111 2.80 4.68 28.09
N PRO A 112 1.76 4.01 27.57
CA PRO A 112 1.09 4.42 26.35
C PRO A 112 0.46 5.81 26.50
N GLY A 113 0.60 6.67 25.48
CA GLY A 113 0.08 8.05 25.50
C GLY A 113 1.03 9.11 26.05
N GLN A 114 2.18 8.72 26.63
CA GLN A 114 3.29 9.64 26.75
C GLN A 114 3.87 9.82 25.34
N MET A 115 3.44 10.86 24.62
CA MET A 115 4.26 11.39 23.53
C MET A 115 5.63 11.61 24.18
N ARG A 116 6.61 10.79 23.80
CA ARG A 116 8.00 10.99 24.22
C ARG A 116 8.23 12.46 23.97
N GLU A 117 8.39 13.23 25.05
CA GLU A 117 8.63 14.66 24.94
C GLU A 117 9.72 14.78 23.88
N LEU A 118 9.39 15.41 22.74
CA LEU A 118 10.40 15.81 21.79
C LEU A 118 11.45 16.48 22.66
N PRO A 119 12.72 16.02 22.66
CA PRO A 119 13.72 16.57 23.55
C PRO A 119 13.60 18.07 23.44
N THR A 120 13.16 18.72 24.53
CA THR A 120 12.94 20.16 24.57
C THR A 120 14.20 20.72 23.96
N ALA A 121 14.06 21.35 22.79
CA ALA A 121 15.21 21.91 22.09
C ALA A 121 15.94 22.72 23.15
N ALA A 122 17.13 22.26 23.55
CA ALA A 122 17.89 22.91 24.59
C ALA A 122 17.89 24.39 24.23
N ALA A 123 17.37 25.23 25.13
CA ALA A 123 17.21 26.66 24.91
C ALA A 123 18.43 27.14 24.13
N PRO A 124 18.28 27.75 22.94
CA PRO A 124 19.38 27.93 22.02
C PRO A 124 20.53 28.53 22.79
N ALA A 125 21.60 27.75 22.97
CA ALA A 125 22.83 28.25 23.54
C ALA A 125 23.18 29.47 22.69
N SER A 126 23.15 30.64 23.32
CA SER A 126 23.41 31.97 22.77
C SER A 126 24.19 31.88 21.47
N ALA A 127 23.52 32.23 20.36
CA ALA A 127 24.10 32.18 19.03
C ALA A 127 25.49 32.85 19.03
N PRO A 128 26.56 32.19 18.55
CA PRO A 128 27.75 32.92 18.19
C PRO A 128 27.38 33.85 17.05
N ALA A 129 27.60 35.16 17.26
CA ALA A 129 27.38 36.19 16.27
C ALA A 129 28.15 35.85 14.98
N THR A 130 27.45 35.19 14.05
CA THR A 130 27.93 34.98 12.70
C THR A 130 27.60 36.25 11.94
N SER A 131 28.64 37.03 11.68
CA SER A 131 28.61 38.15 10.75
C SER A 131 27.95 37.73 9.44
N ALA A 132 26.85 38.39 9.12
CA ALA A 132 26.10 38.22 7.88
C ALA A 132 27.00 38.44 6.65
N PRO A 133 27.02 37.51 5.67
CA PRO A 133 27.36 37.84 4.29
C PRO A 133 26.17 38.57 3.67
N ALA A 134 26.44 39.69 3.01
CA ALA A 134 25.46 40.55 2.36
C ALA A 134 24.49 39.77 1.46
N GLU A 135 23.20 39.98 1.75
CA GLU A 135 22.06 39.51 0.97
C GLU A 135 22.11 40.15 -0.42
N ALA A 136 22.31 39.33 -1.46
CA ALA A 136 22.14 39.77 -2.84
C ALA A 136 20.63 39.95 -3.12
N PRO A 137 20.21 41.02 -3.80
CA PRO A 137 18.80 41.33 -4.00
C PRO A 137 18.13 40.27 -4.88
N VAL A 138 17.22 39.51 -4.29
CA VAL A 138 16.30 38.62 -5.01
C VAL A 138 15.27 39.51 -5.73
N THR A 139 15.41 39.64 -7.04
CA THR A 139 14.39 40.29 -7.88
C THR A 139 13.29 39.27 -8.14
N ASN A 140 12.15 39.44 -7.48
CA ASN A 140 10.94 38.66 -7.77
C ASN A 140 10.45 39.02 -9.19
N PRO A 141 10.27 38.05 -10.12
CA PRO A 141 9.54 38.33 -11.34
C PRO A 141 8.05 38.51 -11.01
N THR A 142 7.49 39.58 -11.53
CA THR A 142 6.09 40.01 -11.50
C THR A 142 5.13 38.87 -11.88
N PRO A 143 4.02 38.66 -11.13
CA PRO A 143 2.97 37.75 -11.57
C PRO A 143 2.26 38.32 -12.80
N THR A 144 2.24 37.57 -13.90
CA THR A 144 1.39 37.89 -15.05
C THR A 144 -0.08 37.62 -14.70
N PRO A 145 -1.00 38.56 -15.00
CA PRO A 145 -2.41 38.30 -14.89
C PRO A 145 -2.89 37.58 -16.17
N TRP A 146 -3.76 36.58 -16.01
CA TRP A 146 -4.54 35.86 -17.03
C TRP A 146 -3.91 34.62 -17.70
N GLY A 147 -4.46 33.45 -17.38
CA GLY A 147 -5.28 32.67 -18.33
C GLY A 147 -4.57 31.74 -19.33
N GLY A 148 -4.93 30.46 -19.26
CA GLY A 148 -4.71 29.40 -20.25
C GLY A 148 -5.33 28.10 -19.78
#